data_AF-R2SMB8-F1
#
_entry.id   AF-R2SMB8-F1
#
_cell.length_a   1.000
_cell.length_b   1.000
_cell.length_c   1.000
_cell.angle_alpha   90.00
_cell.angle_beta   90.00
_cell.angle_gamma   90.00
#
_symmetry.space_group_name_H-M   'P 1'
#
loop_
_entity.id
_entity.type
_entity.pdbx_description
1 polymer ?
#
loop_
_entity_poly.entity_id
_entity_poly.type
_entity_poly.pdbx_seq_one_letter_code
_entity_poly.pdbx_strand_id
1 'polypeptide(L)'
;MLLSSLVIKVMIIWFIVFFILSQVMIEKKWLPAKFMELRLLYLCIASIGLIFLSIVIGILIKQPVFIVGTVTILCSSVLSFKYRNKFDHIKRG
;
A
#
# COMPACT_ATOMS: atom_id res chain seq x y z
N MET A 1 -13.80 20.15 -18.11
CA MET A 1 -14.50 19.72 -16.89
C MET A 1 -15.00 18.27 -16.96
N LEU A 2 -15.55 17.81 -18.09
CA LEU A 2 -16.00 16.42 -18.25
C LEU A 2 -14.84 15.40 -18.34
N LEU A 3 -13.74 15.75 -19.02
CA LEU A 3 -12.56 14.90 -19.17
C LEU A 3 -11.83 14.65 -17.83
N SER A 4 -11.70 15.68 -16.98
CA SER A 4 -11.08 15.56 -15.65
C SER A 4 -11.90 14.68 -14.71
N SER A 5 -13.24 14.78 -14.77
CA SER A 5 -14.17 13.92 -14.02
C SER A 5 -14.03 12.44 -14.41
N LEU A 6 -13.93 12.15 -15.71
CA LEU A 6 -13.74 10.78 -16.21
C LEU A 6 -12.41 10.19 -15.73
N VAL A 7 -11.32 10.96 -15.86
CA VAL A 7 -9.97 10.52 -15.43
C VAL A 7 -9.93 10.20 -13.94
N ILE A 8 -10.59 11.02 -13.10
CA ILE A 8 -10.67 10.79 -11.65
C ILE A 8 -11.44 9.50 -11.35
N LYS A 9 -12.56 9.24 -12.04
CA LYS A 9 -13.33 8.00 -11.86
C LYS A 9 -12.51 6.76 -12.23
N VAL A 10 -11.79 6.80 -13.35
CA VAL A 10 -10.91 5.70 -13.78
C VAL A 10 -9.77 5.48 -12.79
N MET A 11 -9.17 6.55 -12.25
CA MET A 11 -8.15 6.44 -11.20
C MET A 11 -8.68 5.78 -9.92
N ILE A 12 -9.88 6.15 -9.48
CA ILE A 12 -10.50 5.54 -8.27
C ILE A 12 -10.76 4.05 -8.50
N ILE A 13 -11.31 3.68 -9.65
CA ILE A 13 -11.54 2.27 -10.02
C ILE A 13 -10.20 1.51 -10.03
N TRP A 14 -9.17 2.10 -10.61
CA TRP A 14 -7.83 1.53 -10.64
C TRP A 14 -7.26 1.31 -9.23
N PHE A 15 -7.41 2.28 -8.33
CA PHE A 15 -6.98 2.16 -6.93
C PHE A 15 -7.71 1.04 -6.18
N ILE A 16 -9.01 0.87 -6.41
CA ILE A 16 -9.80 -0.19 -5.79
C ILE A 16 -9.33 -1.57 -6.29
N VAL A 17 -9.19 -1.73 -7.60
CA VAL A 17 -8.71 -2.99 -8.20
C VAL A 17 -7.30 -3.30 -7.72
N PHE A 18 -6.41 -2.31 -7.72
CA PHE A 18 -5.03 -2.46 -7.23
C PHE A 18 -4.98 -2.84 -5.75
N PHE A 19 -5.83 -2.25 -4.92
CA PHE A 19 -5.94 -2.61 -3.51
C PHE A 19 -6.33 -4.08 -3.33
N ILE A 20 -7.36 -4.56 -4.03
CA ILE A 20 -7.81 -5.95 -3.96
C ILE A 20 -6.70 -6.91 -4.43
N LEU A 21 -6.05 -6.62 -5.56
CA LEU A 21 -4.95 -7.42 -6.07
C LEU A 21 -3.78 -7.47 -5.10
N SER A 22 -3.43 -6.33 -4.48
CA SER A 22 -2.38 -6.25 -3.46
C SER A 22 -2.71 -7.11 -2.25
N GLN A 23 -3.95 -7.07 -1.75
CA GLN A 23 -4.40 -7.94 -0.64
C GLN A 23 -4.26 -9.42 -1.00
N VAL A 24 -4.70 -9.84 -2.19
CA VAL A 24 -4.61 -11.24 -2.66
C VAL A 24 -3.15 -11.69 -2.80
N MET A 25 -2.29 -10.84 -3.37
CA MET A 25 -0.85 -11.07 -3.51
C MET A 25 -0.17 -11.25 -2.15
N ILE A 26 -0.51 -10.38 -1.19
CA ILE A 26 0.03 -10.41 0.17
C ILE A 26 -0.42 -11.68 0.90
N GLU A 27 -1.69 -12.07 0.75
CA GLU A 27 -2.29 -13.23 1.42
C GLU A 27 -1.75 -14.57 0.89
N LYS A 28 -1.38 -14.62 -0.40
CA LYS A 28 -0.64 -15.76 -0.98
C LYS A 28 0.79 -15.92 -0.45
N LYS A 29 1.17 -15.21 0.62
CA LYS A 29 2.51 -15.21 1.25
C LYS A 29 3.63 -14.86 0.26
N TRP A 30 3.34 -14.07 -0.76
CA TRP A 30 4.36 -13.64 -1.72
C TRP A 30 5.36 -12.64 -1.11
N LEU A 31 5.14 -12.20 0.13
CA LEU A 31 6.12 -11.38 0.84
C LEU A 31 7.23 -12.23 1.44
N PRO A 32 8.50 -11.87 1.19
CA PRO A 32 9.65 -12.51 1.81
C PRO A 32 9.51 -12.55 3.33
N ALA A 33 9.87 -13.67 3.95
CA ALA A 33 9.81 -13.88 5.41
C ALA A 33 10.53 -12.76 6.20
N LYS A 34 11.51 -12.08 5.59
CA LYS A 34 12.17 -10.89 6.12
C LYS A 34 11.19 -9.78 6.52
N PHE A 35 10.11 -9.53 5.76
CA PHE A 35 9.08 -8.55 6.12
C PHE A 35 8.16 -9.06 7.25
N MET A 36 8.05 -10.38 7.40
CA MET A 36 7.30 -11.02 8.48
C MET A 36 8.03 -11.00 9.83
N GLU A 37 9.35 -10.81 9.86
CA GLU A 37 10.13 -10.64 11.10
C GLU A 37 10.17 -9.18 11.60
N LEU A 38 10.00 -8.19 10.73
CA LEU A 38 10.06 -6.78 11.16
C LEU A 38 8.92 -6.43 12.13
N ARG A 39 9.24 -5.74 13.24
CA ARG A 39 8.23 -5.19 14.15
C ARG A 39 7.30 -4.23 13.40
N LEU A 40 6.02 -4.22 13.79
CA LEU A 40 4.98 -3.39 13.18
C LEU A 40 5.36 -1.89 13.12
N LEU A 41 6.05 -1.40 14.14
CA LEU A 41 6.57 -0.02 14.19
C LEU A 41 7.57 0.29 13.06
N TYR A 42 8.50 -0.61 12.76
CA TYR A 42 9.47 -0.39 11.69
C TYR A 42 8.81 -0.40 10.32
N LEU A 43 7.80 -1.26 10.13
CA LEU A 43 6.98 -1.28 8.92
C LEU A 43 6.20 0.02 8.74
N CYS A 44 5.70 0.61 9.84
CA CYS A 44 5.03 1.91 9.83
C CYS A 44 6.00 3.04 9.46
N ILE A 45 7.17 3.11 10.11
CA ILE A 45 8.21 4.12 9.83
C ILE A 45 8.70 4.00 8.38
N ALA A 46 8.97 2.78 7.91
CA ALA A 46 9.34 2.51 6.52
C ALA A 46 8.25 2.97 5.55
N SER A 47 6.97 2.73 5.87
CA SER A 47 5.84 3.18 5.04
C SER A 47 5.77 4.70 4.94
N ILE A 48 5.96 5.41 6.06
CA ILE A 48 6.00 6.88 6.07
C ILE A 48 7.15 7.38 5.19
N GLY A 49 8.35 6.82 5.36
CA GLY A 49 9.51 7.16 4.53
C GLY A 49 9.27 6.90 3.04
N LEU A 50 8.62 5.78 2.71
CA LEU A 50 8.29 5.42 1.33
C LEU A 50 7.25 6.36 0.71
N ILE A 51 6.25 6.80 1.48
CA ILE A 51 5.26 7.80 1.01
C ILE A 51 5.96 9.14 0.75
N PHE A 52 6.84 9.59 1.64
CA PHE A 52 7.63 10.81 1.40
C PHE A 52 8.50 10.70 0.14
N LEU A 53 9.20 9.58 -0.05
CA LEU A 53 9.98 9.34 -1.26
C LEU A 53 9.09 9.31 -2.51
N SER A 54 7.92 8.70 -2.42
CA SER A 54 6.94 8.66 -3.49
C SER A 54 6.42 10.03 -3.89
N ILE A 55 6.31 10.99 -2.96
CA ILE A 55 5.94 12.37 -3.28
C ILE A 55 7.02 13.02 -4.14
N VAL A 56 8.30 12.85 -3.77
CA VAL A 56 9.44 13.40 -4.53
C VAL A 56 9.48 12.82 -5.95
N ILE A 57 9.35 11.51 -6.08
CA ILE A 57 9.30 10.81 -7.38
C ILE A 57 8.07 11.23 -8.18
N GLY A 58 6.92 11.38 -7.52
CA GLY A 58 5.66 11.78 -8.11
C GLY A 58 5.71 13.18 -8.74
N ILE A 59 6.37 14.12 -8.08
CA ILE A 59 6.61 15.48 -8.59
C ILE A 59 7.54 15.42 -9.81
N LEU A 60 8.60 14.61 -9.77
CA LEU A 60 9.55 14.45 -10.88
C LEU A 60 8.87 13.92 -12.16
N ILE A 61 7.93 12.99 -12.02
CA ILE A 61 7.18 12.37 -13.13
C ILE A 61 5.96 13.23 -13.55
N LYS A 62 5.72 14.36 -12.89
CA LYS A 62 4.55 15.25 -13.11
C LYS A 62 3.18 14.57 -12.88
N GLN A 63 3.15 13.43 -12.21
CA GLN A 63 1.92 12.70 -11.85
C GLN A 63 1.93 12.28 -10.36
N PRO A 64 1.94 13.25 -9.43
CA PRO A 64 2.12 12.96 -8.00
C PRO A 64 0.97 12.15 -7.41
N VAL A 65 -0.27 12.48 -7.77
CA VAL A 65 -1.47 11.87 -7.17
C VAL A 65 -1.56 10.38 -7.48
N PHE A 66 -1.25 9.97 -8.71
CA PHE A 66 -1.31 8.57 -9.12
C PHE A 66 -0.27 7.74 -8.35
N ILE A 67 0.99 8.15 -8.42
CA ILE A 67 2.11 7.42 -7.84
C ILE A 67 1.97 7.35 -6.31
N VAL A 68 1.74 8.48 -5.65
CA VAL A 68 1.56 8.53 -4.19
C VAL A 68 0.35 7.69 -3.76
N GLY A 69 -0.75 7.72 -4.51
CA GLY A 69 -1.92 6.88 -4.26
C GLY A 69 -1.59 5.39 -4.31
N THR A 70 -0.90 4.94 -5.37
CA THR A 70 -0.51 3.52 -5.51
C THR A 70 0.35 3.03 -4.34
N VAL A 71 1.36 3.82 -3.96
CA VAL A 71 2.31 3.47 -2.91
C VAL A 71 1.63 3.47 -1.54
N THR A 72 0.76 4.45 -1.28
CA THR A 72 0.02 4.54 -0.02
C THR A 72 -0.91 3.34 0.17
N ILE A 73 -1.62 2.94 -0.89
CA ILE A 73 -2.51 1.77 -0.90
C ILE A 73 -1.73 0.48 -0.66
N LEU A 74 -0.56 0.34 -1.28
CA LEU A 74 0.33 -0.79 -1.07
C LEU A 74 0.83 -0.86 0.38
N CYS A 75 1.36 0.24 0.92
CA CYS A 75 1.80 0.32 2.32
C CYS A 75 0.67 -0.02 3.30
N SER A 76 -0.52 0.53 3.08
CA SER A 76 -1.70 0.27 3.90
C SER A 76 -2.10 -1.20 3.88
N SER A 77 -2.01 -1.85 2.71
CA SER A 77 -2.31 -3.27 2.57
C SER A 77 -1.32 -4.15 3.33
N VAL A 78 -0.03 -3.86 3.23
CA VAL A 78 1.03 -4.58 3.94
C VAL A 78 0.88 -4.41 5.46
N LEU A 79 0.62 -3.18 5.92
CA LEU A 79 0.38 -2.90 7.34
C LEU A 79 -0.84 -3.65 7.89
N SER A 80 -1.95 -3.64 7.15
CA SER A 80 -3.20 -4.32 7.53
C SER A 80 -3.00 -5.83 7.66
N PHE A 81 -2.29 -6.45 6.71
CA PHE A 81 -1.94 -7.87 6.77
C PHE A 81 -1.07 -8.21 7.98
N LYS A 82 -0.01 -7.42 8.21
CA LYS A 82 0.90 -7.64 9.34
C LYS A 82 0.18 -7.51 10.68
N TYR A 83 -0.72 -6.54 10.78
CA TYR A 83 -1.57 -6.35 11.96
C TYR A 83 -2.41 -7.61 12.20
N ARG A 84 -3.16 -8.09 11.20
CA ARG A 84 -3.97 -9.32 11.31
C ARG A 84 -3.14 -10.53 11.75
N ASN A 85 -2.00 -10.76 11.11
CA ASN A 85 -1.12 -11.88 11.45
C ASN A 85 -0.65 -11.80 12.92
N LYS A 86 -0.29 -10.63 13.44
CA LYS A 86 0.13 -10.46 14.84
C LYS A 86 -0.98 -10.84 15.83
N PHE A 87 -2.24 -10.51 15.54
CA PHE A 87 -3.36 -10.86 16.41
C PHE A 87 -3.74 -12.35 16.34
N ASP A 88 -3.61 -12.98 15.16
CA ASP A 88 -3.82 -14.43 15.03
C ASP A 88 -2.79 -15.24 15.82
N HIS A 89 -1.52 -14.79 15.87
CA HIS A 89 -0.50 -15.43 16.71
C HIS A 89 -0.78 -15.29 18.21
N ILE A 90 -1.48 -14.23 18.63
CA ILE A 90 -1.85 -14.02 20.04
C ILE A 90 -3.09 -14.85 20.43
N LYS A 91 -4.03 -15.10 19.51
CA LYS A 91 -5.22 -15.91 19.78
C LYS A 91 -4.97 -17.42 19.79
N ARG A 92 -3.84 -17.88 19.27
CA ARG A 92 -3.48 -19.31 19.16
C ARG A 92 -2.45 -19.75 20.22
N GLY A 93 -2.08 -18.87 21.15
CA GLY A 93 -1.21 -19.16 22.30
C GLY A 93 -1.98 -19.03 23.60
#